data_AF-A0A436WGZ7-F1
#
_entry.id   AF-A0A436WGZ7-F1
#
_cell.length_a   1.000
_cell.length_b   1.000
_cell.length_c   1.000
_cell.angle_alpha   90.00
_cell.angle_beta   90.00
_cell.angle_gamma   90.00
#
_symmetry.space_group_name_H-M   'P 1'
#
loop_
_entity.id
_entity.type
_entity.pdbx_description
1 polymer ?
#
loop_
_entity_poly.entity_id
_entity_poly.type
_entity_poly.pdbx_seq_one_letter_code
_entity_poly.pdbx_strand_id
1 'polypeptide(L)'
;MSTRERSGCPISLSLELFGDRWTLLIIRDLAFAGKKHFREFLQSDEGISSRTLAERLQTLQEEGILTRSDDPTHRLKAIYRLTEAGVDLLPVLATLGAWGSKYRKADDDLARIATELAGGGEPALARIKERLRQENLG
;
A
#
# COMPACT_ATOMS: atom_id res chain seq x y z
N MET A 1 14.09 26.89 -11.80
CA MET A 1 14.31 25.48 -11.41
C MET A 1 14.05 24.65 -12.65
N SER A 2 15.01 23.80 -13.05
CA SER A 2 15.03 23.12 -14.35
C SER A 2 13.79 22.24 -14.56
N THR A 3 12.88 22.71 -15.41
CA THR A 3 11.79 21.95 -16.04
C THR A 3 12.41 21.01 -17.08
N ARG A 4 13.04 19.93 -16.62
CA ARG A 4 13.11 18.74 -17.47
C ARG A 4 11.69 18.20 -17.52
N GLU A 5 11.08 18.23 -18.69
CA GLU A 5 9.82 17.53 -18.93
C GLU A 5 9.95 16.13 -18.35
N ARG A 6 9.19 15.86 -17.29
CA ARG A 6 9.06 14.52 -16.73
C ARG A 6 8.66 13.64 -17.91
N SER A 7 9.43 12.59 -18.19
CA SER A 7 9.06 11.69 -19.28
C SER A 7 7.61 11.26 -19.06
N GLY A 8 6.73 11.43 -20.05
CA GLY A 8 5.32 10.95 -19.96
C GLY A 8 5.19 9.42 -19.88
N CYS A 9 6.29 8.73 -19.57
CA CYS A 9 6.37 7.31 -19.33
C CYS A 9 5.57 6.96 -18.06
N PRO A 10 4.53 6.11 -18.15
CA PRO A 10 3.71 5.73 -17.00
C PRO A 10 4.52 5.09 -15.86
N ILE A 11 5.60 4.38 -16.18
CA ILE A 11 6.51 3.80 -15.18
C ILE A 11 7.23 4.92 -14.42
N SER A 12 7.78 5.92 -15.11
CA SER A 12 8.45 7.05 -14.47
C SER A 12 7.51 7.81 -13.54
N LEU A 13 6.28 8.08 -13.99
CA LEU A 13 5.26 8.75 -13.19
C LEU A 13 4.89 7.93 -11.96
N SER A 14 4.74 6.61 -12.10
CA SER A 14 4.50 5.72 -10.96
C SER A 14 5.67 5.72 -9.96
N LEU A 15 6.91 5.82 -10.44
CA LEU A 15 8.11 5.91 -9.59
C LEU A 15 8.22 7.24 -8.83
N GLU A 16 7.57 8.32 -9.29
CA GLU A 16 7.46 9.55 -8.50
C GLU A 16 6.62 9.32 -7.23
N LEU A 17 5.60 8.46 -7.31
CA LEU A 17 4.78 8.04 -6.18
C LEU A 17 5.48 6.97 -5.30
N PHE A 18 6.13 6.00 -5.94
CA PHE A 18 6.82 4.89 -5.25
C PHE A 18 8.27 5.20 -4.86
N GLY A 19 8.70 6.46 -5.02
CA GLY A 19 10.09 6.89 -4.84
C GLY A 19 10.67 6.65 -3.46
N ASP A 20 9.83 6.28 -2.49
CA ASP A 20 10.23 5.76 -1.19
C ASP A 20 9.55 4.43 -0.86
N ARG A 21 10.20 3.64 0.00
CA ARG A 21 9.72 2.30 0.39
C ARG A 21 8.38 2.32 1.14
N TRP A 22 8.05 3.42 1.81
CA TRP A 22 6.91 3.47 2.74
C TRP A 22 5.58 3.51 2.02
N THR A 23 5.52 4.10 0.83
CA THR A 23 4.31 4.07 -0.01
C THR A 23 3.76 2.64 -0.14
N LEU A 24 4.59 1.70 -0.60
CA LEU A 24 4.17 0.32 -0.79
C LEU A 24 3.95 -0.44 0.52
N LEU A 25 4.71 -0.13 1.57
CA LEU A 25 4.52 -0.75 2.89
C LEU A 25 3.21 -0.31 3.57
N ILE A 26 2.81 0.96 3.44
CA ILE A 26 1.54 1.46 3.96
C ILE A 26 0.37 0.79 3.23
N ILE A 27 0.44 0.68 1.90
CA ILE A 27 -0.60 0.00 1.10
C ILE A 27 -0.68 -1.49 1.47
N ARG A 28 0.47 -2.17 1.64
CA ARG A 28 0.53 -3.56 2.14
C ARG A 28 -0.19 -3.68 3.48
N ASP A 29 0.09 -2.78 4.41
CA ASP A 29 -0.47 -2.81 5.76
C ASP A 29 -1.99 -2.61 5.76
N LEU A 30 -2.51 -1.71 4.93
CA LEU A 30 -3.94 -1.53 4.70
C LEU A 30 -4.58 -2.79 4.09
N ALA A 31 -3.95 -3.36 3.06
CA ALA A 31 -4.52 -4.45 2.27
C ALA A 31 -4.53 -5.80 3.00
N PHE A 32 -3.46 -6.10 3.75
CA PHE A 32 -3.18 -7.44 4.29
C PHE A 32 -3.12 -7.49 5.81
N ALA A 33 -2.63 -6.43 6.48
CA ALA A 33 -2.58 -6.38 7.94
C ALA A 33 -3.83 -5.75 8.57
N GLY A 34 -4.75 -5.22 7.75
CA GLY A 34 -6.00 -4.61 8.20
C GLY A 34 -5.81 -3.31 9.00
N LYS A 35 -4.62 -2.69 8.93
CA LYS A 35 -4.32 -1.45 9.65
C LYS A 35 -5.10 -0.30 9.05
N LYS A 36 -5.70 0.52 9.90
CA LYS A 36 -6.59 1.63 9.51
C LYS A 36 -6.24 2.93 10.20
N HIS A 37 -5.52 2.88 11.31
CA HIS A 37 -5.20 4.04 12.14
C HIS A 37 -3.71 4.36 12.17
N PHE A 38 -3.39 5.64 12.32
CA PHE A 38 -2.01 6.15 12.40
C PHE A 38 -1.13 5.35 13.37
N ARG A 39 -1.63 5.05 14.57
CA ARG A 39 -0.86 4.32 15.60
C ARG A 39 -0.57 2.87 15.23
N GLU A 40 -1.42 2.22 14.43
CA GLU A 40 -1.20 0.84 14.01
C GLU A 40 -0.04 0.76 13.02
N PHE A 41 0.08 1.74 12.11
CA PHE A 41 1.22 1.83 11.19
C PHE A 41 2.55 2.09 11.94
N LEU A 42 2.51 2.86 13.03
CA LEU A 42 3.70 3.05 13.89
C LEU A 42 4.16 1.77 14.59
N GLN A 43 3.28 0.78 14.70
CA GLN A 43 3.58 -0.53 15.27
C GLN A 43 4.03 -1.54 14.21
N SER A 44 4.24 -1.13 12.95
CA SER A 44 4.83 -2.00 11.92
C SER A 44 6.30 -2.28 12.22
N ASP A 45 6.74 -3.51 11.93
CA ASP A 45 8.08 -4.00 12.25
C ASP A 45 9.19 -3.19 11.58
N GLU A 46 8.90 -2.56 10.43
CA GLU A 46 9.89 -1.75 9.71
C GLU A 46 10.23 -0.42 10.40
N GLY A 47 9.47 -0.01 11.43
CA GLY A 47 9.81 1.13 12.27
C GLY A 47 9.72 2.49 11.58
N ILE A 48 8.59 2.78 10.91
CA ILE A 48 8.37 4.09 10.30
C ILE A 48 8.32 5.20 11.37
N SER A 49 9.02 6.31 11.12
CA SER A 49 8.95 7.47 12.02
C SER A 49 7.57 8.15 11.91
N SER A 50 7.08 8.74 13.01
CA SER A 50 5.82 9.49 13.01
C SER A 50 5.79 10.60 11.97
N ARG A 51 6.90 11.33 11.82
CA ARG A 51 7.03 12.39 10.81
C ARG A 51 6.89 11.82 9.40
N THR A 52 7.66 10.78 9.08
CA THR A 52 7.63 10.16 7.75
C THR A 52 6.26 9.56 7.45
N LEU A 53 5.63 8.90 8.42
CA LEU A 53 4.28 8.35 8.25
C LEU A 53 3.26 9.46 7.94
N ALA A 54 3.29 10.58 8.67
CA ALA A 54 2.41 11.71 8.42
C ALA A 54 2.61 12.28 7.01
N GLU A 55 3.86 12.52 6.62
CA GLU A 55 4.22 13.01 5.27
C GLU A 55 3.75 12.05 4.17
N ARG A 56 3.87 10.73 4.36
CA ARG A 56 3.45 9.73 3.37
C ARG A 56 1.94 9.55 3.29
N LEU A 57 1.25 9.49 4.41
CA LEU A 57 -0.22 9.43 4.41
C LEU A 57 -0.84 10.66 3.75
N GLN A 58 -0.24 11.85 3.97
CA GLN A 58 -0.66 13.07 3.29
C GLN A 58 -0.45 12.95 1.77
N THR A 59 0.75 12.59 1.31
CA THR A 59 1.02 12.43 -0.13
C THR A 59 0.10 11.39 -0.78
N LEU A 60 -0.12 10.25 -0.14
CA LEU A 60 -1.01 9.22 -0.69
C LEU A 60 -2.48 9.67 -0.75
N GLN A 61 -2.90 10.58 0.13
CA GLN A 61 -4.22 11.21 0.05
C GLN A 61 -4.29 12.22 -1.09
N GLU A 62 -3.27 13.07 -1.25
CA GLU A 62 -3.17 14.07 -2.33
C GLU A 62 -3.14 13.42 -3.72
N GLU A 63 -2.46 12.28 -3.84
CA GLU A 63 -2.37 11.47 -5.07
C GLU A 63 -3.60 10.57 -5.28
N GLY A 64 -4.61 10.63 -4.40
CA GLY A 64 -5.86 9.88 -4.55
C GLY A 64 -5.71 8.37 -4.38
N ILE A 65 -4.68 7.90 -3.69
CA ILE A 65 -4.44 6.47 -3.38
C ILE A 65 -5.19 6.05 -2.12
N LEU A 66 -5.37 7.00 -1.19
CA LEU A 66 -6.04 6.78 0.09
C LEU A 66 -7.11 7.85 0.34
N THR A 67 -8.13 7.50 1.11
CA THR A 67 -9.01 8.46 1.77
C THR A 67 -8.71 8.52 3.26
N ARG A 68 -8.99 9.67 3.88
CA ARG A 68 -8.96 9.88 5.33
C ARG A 68 -10.33 10.35 5.78
N SER A 69 -10.87 9.70 6.80
CA SER A 69 -12.12 10.08 7.46
C SER A 69 -11.93 10.06 8.97
N ASP A 70 -12.75 10.81 9.71
CA ASP A 70 -12.74 10.72 11.17
C ASP A 70 -13.41 9.41 11.61
N ASP A 71 -12.92 8.81 12.69
CA ASP A 71 -13.49 7.59 13.24
C ASP A 71 -14.79 7.90 13.99
N PRO A 72 -15.94 7.32 13.60
CA PRO A 72 -17.23 7.59 14.25
C PRO A 72 -17.28 7.13 15.71
N THR A 73 -16.46 6.15 16.08
CA THR A 73 -16.38 5.61 17.45
C THR A 73 -15.39 6.39 18.32
N HIS A 74 -14.50 7.17 17.72
CA HIS A 74 -13.44 7.87 18.46
C HIS A 74 -12.98 9.15 17.75
N ARG A 75 -13.55 10.31 18.14
CA ARG A 75 -13.34 11.62 17.50
C ARG A 75 -11.89 12.07 17.24
N LEU A 76 -10.92 11.59 18.02
CA LEU A 76 -9.49 11.93 17.83
C LEU A 76 -8.74 10.98 16.88
N LYS A 77 -9.39 9.93 16.37
CA LYS A 77 -8.77 8.97 15.45
C LYS A 77 -9.25 9.26 14.04
N ALA A 78 -8.32 9.12 13.10
CA ALA A 78 -8.64 9.02 11.68
C ALA A 78 -8.62 7.56 11.24
N ILE A 79 -9.47 7.23 10.28
CA ILE A 79 -9.46 5.98 9.53
C ILE A 79 -8.96 6.29 8.12
N TYR A 80 -7.91 5.56 7.71
CA TYR A 80 -7.39 5.54 6.36
C TYR A 80 -7.95 4.34 5.61
N ARG A 81 -8.35 4.55 4.35
CA ARG A 81 -8.90 3.52 3.46
C ARG A 81 -8.28 3.62 2.09
N LEU A 82 -8.13 2.49 1.39
CA LEU A 82 -7.68 2.47 0.00
C LEU A 82 -8.79 3.04 -0.91
N THR A 83 -8.40 3.85 -1.89
CA THR A 83 -9.28 4.16 -3.03
C THR A 83 -9.26 3.01 -4.04
N GLU A 84 -10.07 3.09 -5.10
CA GLU A 84 -9.98 2.16 -6.23
C GLU A 84 -8.55 2.11 -6.81
N ALA A 85 -7.91 3.28 -6.99
CA ALA A 85 -6.53 3.37 -7.45
C ALA A 85 -5.55 2.68 -6.48
N GLY A 86 -5.76 2.79 -5.16
CA GLY A 86 -4.96 2.07 -4.17
C GLY A 86 -5.17 0.55 -4.20
N VAL A 87 -6.41 0.09 -4.43
CA VAL A 87 -6.71 -1.35 -4.60
C VAL A 87 -6.07 -1.91 -5.88
N ASP A 88 -5.97 -1.12 -6.94
CA ASP A 88 -5.33 -1.51 -8.19
C ASP A 88 -3.81 -1.69 -8.08
N LEU A 89 -3.18 -1.31 -6.97
CA LEU A 89 -1.75 -1.55 -6.70
C LEU A 89 -1.45 -2.94 -6.13
N LEU A 90 -2.47 -3.74 -5.81
CA LEU A 90 -2.28 -5.10 -5.28
C LEU A 90 -1.43 -6.02 -6.17
N PRO A 91 -1.61 -6.06 -7.51
CA PRO A 91 -0.77 -6.87 -8.39
C PRO A 91 0.71 -6.47 -8.35
N VAL A 92 1.01 -5.18 -8.15
CA VAL A 92 2.38 -4.68 -7.98
C VAL A 92 2.99 -5.24 -6.70
N LEU A 93 2.25 -5.20 -5.59
CA LEU A 93 2.69 -5.77 -4.31
C LEU A 93 2.91 -7.28 -4.39
N ALA A 94 2.01 -8.01 -5.05
CA ALA A 94 2.14 -9.46 -5.23
C ALA A 94 3.40 -9.83 -6.02
N THR A 95 3.63 -9.14 -7.14
CA THR A 95 4.81 -9.35 -7.98
C THR A 95 6.10 -8.99 -7.23
N LEU A 96 6.10 -7.86 -6.51
CA LEU A 96 7.23 -7.42 -5.70
C LEU A 96 7.54 -8.41 -4.57
N GLY A 97 6.51 -8.93 -3.90
CA GLY A 97 6.61 -9.93 -2.85
C GLY A 97 7.27 -11.21 -3.37
N ALA A 98 6.75 -11.79 -4.46
CA ALA A 98 7.31 -13.00 -5.06
C ALA A 98 8.75 -12.82 -5.55
N TRP A 99 9.07 -11.65 -6.13
CA TRP A 99 10.46 -11.30 -6.45
C TRP A 99 11.34 -11.27 -5.19
N GLY A 100 10.86 -10.65 -4.12
CA GLY A 100 11.54 -10.61 -2.82
C GLY A 100 11.80 -12.01 -2.27
N SER A 101 10.82 -12.90 -2.32
CA SER A 101 10.94 -14.31 -1.89
C SER A 101 12.02 -15.07 -2.65
N LYS A 102 12.23 -14.75 -3.93
CA LYS A 102 13.23 -15.42 -4.77
C LYS A 102 14.65 -14.89 -4.57
N TYR A 103 14.80 -13.59 -4.34
CA TYR A 103 16.10 -12.91 -4.41
C TYR A 103 16.59 -12.34 -3.07
N ARG A 104 15.81 -12.42 -2.00
CA ARG A 104 16.15 -11.95 -0.65
C ARG A 104 15.93 -13.07 0.37
N LYS A 105 16.58 -12.93 1.52
CA LYS A 105 16.36 -13.82 2.67
C LYS A 105 15.06 -13.40 3.36
N ALA A 106 13.95 -13.85 2.82
CA ALA A 106 12.63 -13.71 3.43
C ALA A 106 12.41 -14.80 4.49
N ASP A 107 11.49 -14.53 5.40
CA ASP A 107 10.89 -15.58 6.24
C ASP A 107 10.13 -16.58 5.35
N ASP A 108 10.20 -17.88 5.69
CA ASP A 108 9.68 -18.95 4.85
C ASP A 108 8.15 -18.89 4.70
N ASP A 109 7.42 -18.53 5.77
CA ASP A 109 5.96 -18.43 5.74
C ASP A 109 5.53 -17.22 4.90
N LEU A 110 6.19 -16.07 5.11
CA LEU A 110 5.95 -14.87 4.29
C LEU A 110 6.29 -15.10 2.82
N ALA A 111 7.36 -15.83 2.53
CA ALA A 111 7.78 -16.16 1.18
C ALA A 111 6.76 -17.06 0.46
N ARG A 112 6.21 -18.04 1.18
CA ARG A 112 5.15 -18.90 0.67
C ARG A 112 3.89 -18.10 0.35
N ILE A 113 3.42 -17.26 1.27
CA ILE A 113 2.24 -16.41 1.05
C ILE A 113 2.43 -15.50 -0.17
N ALA A 114 3.59 -14.84 -0.30
CA ALA A 114 3.86 -13.96 -1.44
C ALA A 114 3.89 -14.72 -2.77
N THR A 115 4.47 -15.93 -2.78
CA THR A 115 4.51 -16.79 -3.96
C THR A 115 3.12 -17.32 -4.32
N GLU A 116 2.31 -17.70 -3.34
CA GLU A 116 0.91 -18.13 -3.56
C GLU A 116 0.04 -16.97 -4.07
N LEU A 117 0.25 -15.76 -3.55
CA LEU A 117 -0.49 -14.58 -4.00
C LEU A 117 -0.16 -14.24 -5.46
N ALA A 118 1.11 -14.34 -5.86
CA ALA A 118 1.53 -14.13 -7.24
C ALA A 118 1.13 -15.32 -8.15
N GLY A 119 1.29 -16.55 -7.68
CA GLY A 119 1.03 -17.79 -8.43
C GLY A 119 -0.45 -18.16 -8.53
N GLY A 120 -1.28 -17.73 -7.59
CA GLY A 120 -2.74 -17.86 -7.63
C GLY A 120 -3.41 -17.01 -8.72
N GLY A 121 -2.62 -16.19 -9.42
CA GLY A 121 -3.00 -15.48 -10.63
C GLY A 121 -4.10 -14.43 -10.42
N GLU A 122 -4.64 -13.97 -11.55
CA GLU A 122 -5.73 -12.98 -11.56
C GLU A 122 -6.94 -13.34 -10.68
N PRO A 123 -7.39 -14.62 -10.57
CA PRO A 123 -8.55 -14.95 -9.75
C PRO A 123 -8.34 -14.76 -8.24
N ALA A 124 -7.15 -15.05 -7.70
CA ALA A 124 -6.85 -14.83 -6.29
C ALA A 124 -6.79 -13.34 -5.96
N LEU A 125 -6.10 -12.57 -6.80
CA LEU A 125 -6.03 -11.11 -6.67
C LEU A 125 -7.42 -10.47 -6.79
N ALA A 126 -8.25 -10.92 -7.73
CA ALA A 126 -9.61 -10.41 -7.91
C ALA A 126 -10.46 -10.56 -6.65
N ARG A 127 -10.39 -11.70 -5.96
CA ARG A 127 -11.12 -11.91 -4.68
C ARG A 127 -10.67 -10.95 -3.59
N ILE A 128 -9.36 -10.71 -3.47
CA ILE A 128 -8.83 -9.78 -2.47
C ILE A 128 -9.22 -8.35 -2.81
N LYS A 129 -9.11 -7.95 -4.08
CA LYS A 129 -9.56 -6.63 -4.54
C LYS A 129 -11.03 -6.41 -4.25
N GLU A 130 -11.88 -7.39 -4.54
CA GLU A 130 -13.33 -7.30 -4.27
C GLU A 130 -13.62 -7.12 -2.77
N ARG A 131 -12.99 -7.92 -1.92
CA ARG A 131 -13.08 -7.74 -0.45
C ARG A 131 -12.67 -6.34 -0.03
N LEU A 132 -11.53 -5.84 -0.54
CA LEU A 132 -11.04 -4.50 -0.19
C LEU A 132 -12.00 -3.42 -0.66
N ARG A 133 -12.59 -3.54 -1.85
CA ARG A 133 -13.59 -2.58 -2.34
C ARG A 133 -14.79 -2.52 -1.42
N GLN A 134 -15.32 -3.67 -1.00
CA GLN A 134 -16.44 -3.75 -0.06
C GLN A 134 -16.09 -3.11 1.30
N GLU A 135 -14.86 -3.28 1.79
CA GLU A 135 -14.41 -2.71 3.07
C GLU A 135 -14.07 -1.21 3.02
N ASN A 136 -13.63 -0.71 1.86
CA ASN A 136 -13.02 0.62 1.74
C ASN A 136 -13.89 1.64 0.97
N LEU A 137 -14.72 1.17 0.03
CA LEU A 137 -15.53 2.02 -0.85
C LEU A 137 -17.03 1.92 -0.56
N GLY A 138 -17.43 0.96 0.28
CA GLY A 138 -18.80 0.79 0.76
C GLY A 138 -19.17 1.69 1.93
#